data_AF-A0A938VNR3-F1
#
_entry.id   AF-A0A938VNR3-F1
#
_cell.length_a   1.000
_cell.length_b   1.000
_cell.length_c   1.000
_cell.angle_alpha   90.00
_cell.angle_beta   90.00
_cell.angle_gamma   90.00
#
_symmetry.space_group_name_H-M   'P 1'
#
loop_
_entity.id
_entity.type
_entity.pdbx_description
1 polymer ?
#
loop_
_entity_poly.entity_id
_entity_poly.type
_entity_poly.pdbx_seq_one_letter_code
_entity_poly.pdbx_strand_id
1 'polypeptide(L)'
;TAPGFCQHCHTGRCPVGITTQDPELEARLDPATAARRVQNYLTTLVLETQILARACGKSHVLNLEPEDLVALTVEAAAMAGVPLAGTNWIPGKSG
;
A
#
# COMPACT_ATOMS: atom_id res chain seq x y z
N THR A 1 2.78 18.17 17.76
CA THR A 1 3.41 17.49 16.60
C THR A 1 2.38 16.63 15.92
N ALA A 2 2.33 16.58 14.59
CA ALA A 2 1.38 15.72 13.87
C ALA A 2 1.75 14.23 14.05
N PRO A 3 0.76 13.30 14.08
CA PRO A 3 1.02 11.86 14.09
C PRO A 3 1.97 11.45 12.96
N GLY A 4 2.93 10.56 13.25
CA GLY A 4 3.91 10.07 12.25
C GLY A 4 5.16 10.94 12.05
N PHE A 5 5.15 12.21 12.47
CA PHE A 5 6.28 13.14 12.25
C PHE A 5 7.21 13.29 13.44
N CYS A 6 6.97 12.57 14.55
CA CYS A 6 7.75 12.76 15.76
C CYS A 6 9.16 12.15 15.67
N GLN A 7 9.38 11.03 14.97
CA GLN A 7 10.67 10.31 14.89
C GLN A 7 11.31 9.91 16.24
N HIS A 8 10.54 9.91 17.33
CA HIS A 8 11.02 9.60 18.69
C HIS A 8 10.53 8.23 19.20
N CYS A 9 10.13 7.32 18.30
CA CYS A 9 9.45 6.09 18.69
C CYS A 9 10.25 5.22 19.68
N HIS A 10 11.58 5.17 19.51
CA HIS A 10 12.50 4.40 20.34
C HIS A 10 12.72 5.00 21.74
N THR A 11 12.33 6.25 21.97
CA THR A 11 12.57 6.95 23.25
C THR A 11 11.45 6.72 24.28
N GLY A 12 10.34 6.10 23.88
CA GLY A 12 9.14 5.97 24.71
C GLY A 12 8.37 7.28 24.90
N ARG A 13 8.77 8.38 24.25
CA ARG A 13 8.15 9.72 24.42
C ARG A 13 7.24 10.08 23.24
N CYS A 14 6.48 9.12 22.72
CA CYS A 14 5.58 9.35 21.60
C CYS A 14 4.53 10.42 21.97
N PRO A 15 4.50 11.59 21.31
CA PRO A 15 3.61 12.67 21.72
C PRO A 15 2.13 12.37 21.45
N VAL A 16 1.84 11.36 20.63
CA VAL A 16 0.49 10.93 20.22
C VAL A 16 0.05 9.61 20.86
N GLY A 17 0.83 9.09 21.82
CA GLY A 17 0.40 7.94 22.63
C GLY A 17 0.55 6.56 22.00
N ILE A 18 1.22 6.41 20.85
CA ILE A 18 1.35 5.10 20.17
C ILE A 18 2.51 4.27 20.74
N THR A 19 3.71 4.84 20.83
CA THR A 19 4.93 4.12 21.26
C THR A 19 5.45 4.72 22.57
N THR A 20 4.68 4.56 23.64
CA THR A 20 4.95 5.07 24.99
C THR A 20 4.40 4.09 26.02
N GLN A 21 4.97 4.09 27.22
CA GLN A 21 4.41 3.44 28.41
C GLN A 21 4.11 4.44 29.55
N ASP A 22 4.28 5.74 29.28
CA ASP A 22 3.88 6.82 30.17
C ASP A 22 2.34 6.97 30.11
N PRO A 23 1.62 6.82 31.24
CA PRO A 23 0.16 6.88 31.27
C PRO A 23 -0.44 8.20 30.75
N GLU A 24 0.24 9.33 30.94
CA GLU A 24 -0.23 10.64 30.46
C GLU A 24 -0.10 10.77 28.94
N LEU A 25 0.91 10.11 28.36
CA LEU A 25 1.10 10.07 26.91
C LEU A 25 0.17 9.04 26.27
N GLU A 26 0.01 7.87 26.89
CA GLU A 26 -0.84 6.78 26.41
C GLU A 26 -2.30 7.22 26.32
N ALA A 27 -2.81 7.95 27.31
CA ALA A 27 -4.17 8.48 27.34
C ALA A 27 -4.52 9.41 26.16
N ARG A 28 -3.53 9.86 25.38
CA ARG A 28 -3.73 10.69 24.18
C ARG A 28 -4.23 9.89 22.98
N LEU A 29 -4.06 8.57 22.99
CA LEU A 29 -4.60 7.69 21.97
C LEU A 29 -5.98 7.19 22.42
N ASP A 30 -7.04 7.55 21.68
CA ASP A 30 -8.36 6.92 21.84
C ASP A 30 -8.39 5.60 21.04
N PRO A 31 -8.41 4.43 21.71
CA PRO A 31 -8.36 3.14 21.02
C PRO A 31 -9.59 2.88 20.14
N ALA A 32 -10.77 3.37 20.52
CA ALA A 32 -12.01 3.14 19.77
C ALA A 32 -11.99 3.92 18.44
N THR A 33 -11.59 5.19 18.49
CA THR A 33 -11.43 6.00 17.27
C THR A 33 -10.29 5.49 16.39
N ALA A 34 -9.16 5.10 16.98
CA ALA A 34 -8.03 4.54 16.24
C ALA A 34 -8.40 3.23 15.53
N ALA A 35 -9.09 2.32 16.22
CA ALA A 35 -9.54 1.05 15.64
C ALA A 35 -10.46 1.27 14.43
N ARG A 36 -11.43 2.19 14.54
CA ARG A 36 -12.32 2.54 13.42
C ARG A 36 -11.56 3.12 12.22
N ARG A 37 -10.52 3.93 12.45
CA ARG A 37 -9.68 4.46 11.37
C ARG A 37 -8.93 3.34 10.64
N VAL A 38 -8.34 2.40 11.39
CA VAL A 38 -7.66 1.23 10.82
C VAL A 38 -8.64 0.36 10.03
N GLN A 39 -9.83 0.10 10.58
CA GLN A 39 -10.87 -0.66 9.89
C GLN A 39 -11.26 -0.02 8.56
N ASN A 40 -11.49 1.30 8.54
CA ASN A 40 -11.86 2.01 7.31
C ASN A 40 -10.73 1.93 6.29
N TYR A 41 -9.48 2.15 6.71
CA TYR A 41 -8.31 2.04 5.83
C TYR A 41 -8.18 0.64 5.20
N LEU A 42 -8.26 -0.41 6.01
CA LEU A 42 -8.17 -1.79 5.52
C LEU A 42 -9.34 -2.15 4.61
N THR A 43 -10.56 -1.71 4.94
CA THR A 43 -11.74 -1.91 4.09
C THR A 43 -11.56 -1.27 2.72
N THR A 44 -11.11 -0.01 2.68
CA THR A 44 -10.86 0.70 1.42
C THR A 44 -9.78 0.01 0.59
N LEU A 45 -8.66 -0.38 1.20
CA LEU A 45 -7.60 -1.12 0.49
C LEU A 45 -8.11 -2.43 -0.13
N VAL A 46 -8.95 -3.18 0.60
CA VAL A 46 -9.55 -4.41 0.09
C VAL A 46 -10.45 -4.12 -1.12
N LEU A 47 -11.31 -3.11 -1.03
CA LEU A 47 -12.19 -2.72 -2.13
C LEU A 47 -11.41 -2.27 -3.37
N GLU A 48 -10.37 -1.46 -3.20
CA GLU A 48 -9.50 -1.01 -4.30
C GLU A 48 -8.77 -2.19 -4.95
N THR A 49 -8.23 -3.10 -4.14
CA THR A 49 -7.57 -4.31 -4.63
C THR A 49 -8.53 -5.19 -5.44
N GLN A 50 -9.78 -5.32 -4.98
CA GLN A 50 -10.83 -6.03 -5.72
C GLN A 50 -11.21 -5.32 -7.02
N ILE A 51 -11.19 -3.99 -7.06
CA ILE A 51 -11.41 -3.23 -8.30
C ILE A 51 -10.30 -3.52 -9.30
N LEU A 52 -9.04 -3.51 -8.88
CA LEU A 52 -7.90 -3.83 -9.74
C LEU A 52 -8.01 -5.26 -10.30
N ALA A 53 -8.25 -6.26 -9.44
CA ALA A 53 -8.41 -7.65 -9.88
C ALA A 53 -9.54 -7.81 -10.92
N ARG A 54 -10.69 -7.15 -10.70
CA ARG A 54 -11.81 -7.18 -11.66
C ARG A 54 -11.49 -6.45 -12.96
N ALA A 55 -10.71 -5.37 -12.92
CA ALA A 55 -10.27 -4.67 -14.14
C ALA A 55 -9.39 -5.56 -15.02
N CYS A 56 -8.61 -6.46 -14.42
CA CYS A 56 -7.84 -7.50 -15.11
C CYS A 56 -8.69 -8.75 -15.47
N GLY A 57 -10.01 -8.73 -15.27
CA GLY A 57 -10.90 -9.86 -15.56
C GLY A 57 -10.77 -11.04 -14.58
N LYS A 58 -10.14 -10.85 -13.42
CA LYS A 58 -9.94 -11.89 -12.41
C LYS A 58 -11.05 -11.86 -11.35
N SER A 59 -11.47 -13.04 -10.90
CA SER A 59 -12.49 -13.21 -9.84
C SER A 59 -11.94 -13.07 -8.42
N HIS A 60 -10.62 -13.16 -8.25
CA HIS A 60 -9.94 -13.08 -6.96
C HIS A 60 -8.55 -12.46 -7.14
N VAL A 61 -8.05 -11.73 -6.13
CA VAL A 61 -6.74 -11.06 -6.19
C VAL A 61 -5.57 -12.03 -6.39
N LEU A 62 -5.69 -13.23 -5.83
CA LEU A 62 -4.66 -14.28 -5.98
C LEU A 62 -4.60 -14.89 -7.39
N ASN A 63 -5.51 -14.52 -8.28
CA ASN A 63 -5.52 -14.97 -9.67
C ASN A 63 -4.86 -13.96 -10.61
N LEU A 64 -4.27 -12.88 -10.08
CA LEU A 64 -3.44 -11.97 -10.86
C LEU A 64 -2.17 -12.68 -11.29
N GLU A 65 -1.82 -12.55 -12.57
CA GLU A 65 -0.66 -13.17 -13.19
C GLU A 65 0.26 -12.09 -13.76
N PRO A 66 1.55 -12.40 -14.03
CA PRO A 66 2.47 -11.45 -14.63
C PRO A 66 1.97 -10.85 -15.95
N GLU A 67 1.12 -11.57 -16.68
CA GLU A 67 0.51 -11.10 -17.94
C GLU A 67 -0.48 -9.95 -17.75
N ASP A 68 -1.00 -9.74 -16.53
CA ASP A 68 -1.88 -8.61 -16.20
C ASP A 68 -1.10 -7.30 -15.95
N LEU A 69 0.24 -7.36 -15.91
CA LEU A 69 1.10 -6.21 -15.65
C LEU A 69 1.53 -5.53 -16.95
N VAL A 70 1.61 -4.19 -16.88
CA VAL A 70 2.23 -3.35 -17.91
C VAL A 70 3.12 -2.31 -17.26
N ALA A 71 4.20 -1.94 -17.95
CA ALA A 71 5.10 -0.89 -17.51
C ALA A 71 4.71 0.47 -18.08
N LEU A 72 4.86 1.53 -17.30
CA LEU A 72 4.61 2.91 -17.73
C LEU A 72 5.83 3.57 -18.38
N THR A 73 7.02 2.98 -18.23
CA THR A 73 8.26 3.48 -18.83
C THR A 73 9.02 2.37 -19.55
N VAL A 74 9.86 2.77 -20.50
CA VAL A 74 10.65 1.83 -21.32
C VAL A 74 11.67 1.08 -20.47
N GLU A 75 12.29 1.75 -19.50
CA GLU A 75 13.26 1.15 -18.58
C GLU A 75 12.60 0.10 -17.70
N ALA A 76 11.41 0.41 -17.15
CA ALA A 76 10.65 -0.55 -16.34
C ALA A 76 10.22 -1.76 -17.19
N ALA A 77 9.78 -1.54 -18.43
CA ALA A 77 9.44 -2.62 -19.36
C ALA A 77 10.64 -3.54 -19.62
N ALA A 78 11.81 -2.95 -19.89
CA ALA A 78 13.05 -3.68 -20.16
C ALA A 78 13.54 -4.48 -18.94
N MET A 79 13.47 -3.90 -17.74
CA MET A 79 13.98 -4.52 -16.50
C MET A 79 13.03 -5.57 -15.94
N ALA A 80 11.72 -5.30 -15.93
CA ALA A 80 10.72 -6.21 -15.38
C ALA A 80 10.25 -7.28 -16.40
N GLY A 81 10.55 -7.10 -17.69
CA GLY A 81 10.19 -8.04 -18.73
C GLY A 81 8.68 -8.08 -19.03
N VAL A 82 7.97 -6.98 -18.79
CA VAL A 82 6.54 -6.81 -19.05
C VAL A 82 6.31 -5.77 -20.16
N PRO A 83 5.18 -5.84 -20.90
CA PRO A 83 4.93 -4.93 -22.02
C PRO A 83 4.84 -3.45 -21.60
N LEU A 84 5.25 -2.54 -22.49
CA LEU A 84 4.98 -1.11 -22.33
C LEU A 84 3.48 -0.84 -22.52
N ALA A 85 2.88 -0.07 -21.61
CA ALA A 85 1.46 0.24 -21.59
C ALA A 85 0.95 0.73 -22.97
N GLY A 86 -0.16 0.15 -23.42
CA GLY A 86 -0.74 0.43 -24.74
C GLY A 86 -0.08 -0.31 -25.91
N THR A 87 0.90 -1.20 -25.64
CA THR A 87 1.60 -1.99 -26.66
C THR A 87 1.81 -3.43 -26.20
N ASN A 88 2.23 -4.30 -27.12
CA ASN A 88 2.73 -5.65 -26.80
C ASN A 88 4.28 -5.71 -26.82
N TRP A 89 4.95 -4.56 -26.83
CA TRP A 89 6.39 -4.48 -27.01
C TRP A 89 7.12 -4.55 -25.68
N ILE A 90 8.14 -5.42 -25.61
CA ILE A 90 9.08 -5.51 -24.49
C ILE A 90 10.47 -5.15 -25.02
N PRO A 91 11.09 -4.04 -24.57
CA PRO A 91 12.41 -3.64 -25.05
C PRO A 91 13.45 -4.72 -24.80
N GLY A 92 14.27 -5.02 -25.80
CA GLY A 92 15.33 -6.03 -25.70
C GLY A 92 14.86 -7.49 -25.84
N LYS A 93 13.55 -7.77 -25.82
CA LYS A 93 13.00 -9.04 -26.30
C LYS A 93 12.55 -8.85 -27.75
N SER A 94 13.21 -9.54 -28.67
CA SER A 94 12.67 -9.74 -30.02
C SER A 94 11.37 -10.55 -29.90
N GLY A 95 10.30 -10.09 -30.52
CA GLY A 95 9.12 -10.93 -30.76
C GLY A 95 9.47 -12.15 -31.60
#